data_AF-W6FFS8-F1
#
_entry.id   AF-W6FFS8-F1
#
_cell.length_a   1.000
_cell.length_b   1.000
_cell.length_c   1.000
_cell.angle_alpha   90.00
_cell.angle_beta   90.00
_cell.angle_gamma   90.00
#
_symmetry.space_group_name_H-M   'P 1'
#
loop_
_entity.id
_entity.type
_entity.pdbx_description
1 polymer ?
#
loop_
_entity_poly.entity_id
_entity_poly.type
_entity_poly.pdbx_seq_one_letter_code
_entity_poly.pdbx_strand_id
1 'polypeptide(L)' 'TLEKLQVSSLLSNVFKLLMTHKVKLESNFASIVFAIMVLEGLGRSLDPKLDILEAAKPFLLKGPASSSR' A
#
# COMPACT_ATOMS: atom_id res chain seq x y z
N THR A 1 -4.89 -16.12 -14.99
CA THR A 1 -4.15 -14.84 -15.08
C THR A 1 -4.23 -14.23 -13.70
N LEU A 2 -3.15 -14.19 -12.94
CA LEU A 2 -3.19 -13.57 -11.61
C LEU A 2 -3.52 -12.09 -11.83
N GLU A 3 -4.75 -11.70 -11.50
CA GLU A 3 -5.15 -10.30 -11.50
C GLU A 3 -4.14 -9.54 -10.66
N LYS A 4 -3.57 -8.51 -11.26
CA LYS A 4 -2.58 -7.66 -10.62
C LYS A 4 -3.21 -6.98 -9.43
N LEU A 5 -2.75 -7.29 -8.23
CA LEU A 5 -3.29 -6.75 -6.98
C LEU A 5 -3.35 -5.21 -7.06
N GLN A 6 -4.52 -4.63 -6.78
CA GLN A 6 -4.67 -3.18 -6.63
C GLN A 6 -4.53 -2.81 -5.16
N VAL A 7 -3.46 -2.07 -4.83
CA VAL A 7 -3.11 -1.73 -3.44
C VAL A 7 -4.19 -0.86 -2.81
N SER A 8 -4.74 0.07 -3.58
CA SER A 8 -5.87 0.93 -3.25
C SER A 8 -7.12 0.14 -2.88
N SER A 9 -7.42 -0.96 -3.57
CA SER A 9 -8.57 -1.82 -3.23
C SER A 9 -8.35 -2.52 -1.89
N LEU A 10 -7.15 -3.07 -1.67
CA LEU A 10 -6.78 -3.66 -0.39
C LEU A 10 -6.89 -2.65 0.76
N LEU A 11 -6.29 -1.48 0.61
CA LEU A 11 -6.29 -0.44 1.63
C LEU A 11 -7.70 0.10 1.88
N SER A 12 -8.53 0.25 0.84
CA SER A 12 -9.94 0.63 1.00
C SER A 12 -10.72 -0.40 1.83
N ASN A 13 -10.47 -1.69 1.61
CA ASN A 13 -11.10 -2.76 2.40
C ASN A 13 -10.64 -2.73 3.87
N VAL A 14 -9.34 -2.48 4.12
CA VAL A 14 -8.81 -2.30 5.47
C VAL A 14 -9.50 -1.13 6.17
N PHE A 15 -9.66 0.02 5.50
CA PHE A 15 -10.39 1.18 6.04
C PHE A 15 -11.84 0.83 6.40
N LYS A 16 -12.53 0.15 5.49
CA LYS A 16 -13.91 -0.30 5.74
C LYS A 16 -14.00 -1.16 6.99
N LEU A 17 -13.04 -2.06 7.19
CA LEU A 17 -12.98 -2.91 8.38
C LEU A 17 -12.73 -2.10 9.65
N LEU A 18 -11.75 -1.18 9.62
CA LEU A 18 -11.44 -0.30 10.76
C LEU A 18 -12.65 0.55 11.16
N MET A 19 -13.36 1.14 10.19
CA MET A 19 -14.57 1.90 10.43
C MET A 19 -15.69 1.04 11.02
N THR A 20 -15.90 -0.17 10.47
CA THR A 20 -16.95 -1.11 10.92
C THR A 20 -16.73 -1.51 12.38
N HIS A 21 -15.49 -1.77 12.77
CA HIS A 21 -15.13 -2.16 14.14
C HIS A 21 -14.82 -0.96 15.05
N LYS A 22 -15.05 0.28 14.60
CA LYS A 22 -14.79 1.52 15.36
C LYS A 22 -13.35 1.60 15.89
N VAL A 23 -12.40 1.06 15.14
CA VAL A 23 -10.98 1.14 15.47
C VAL A 23 -10.52 2.58 15.27
N LYS A 24 -9.84 3.15 16.26
CA LYS A 24 -9.31 4.51 16.18
C LYS A 24 -8.25 4.57 15.07
N LEU A 25 -8.54 5.34 14.03
CA LEU A 25 -7.59 5.64 12.96
C LEU A 25 -6.78 6.88 13.35
N GLU A 26 -5.47 6.74 13.37
CA GLU A 26 -4.56 7.86 13.62
C GLU A 26 -4.35 8.65 12.32
N SER A 27 -4.32 9.98 12.40
CA SER A 27 -4.35 10.85 11.21
C SER A 27 -3.11 10.71 10.33
N ASN A 28 -1.94 10.39 10.90
CA ASN A 28 -0.74 10.16 10.12
C ASN A 28 -0.87 8.86 9.32
N PHE A 29 -1.39 7.80 9.94
CA PHE A 29 -1.68 6.55 9.21
C PHE A 29 -2.65 6.78 8.05
N ALA A 30 -3.72 7.56 8.27
CA ALA A 30 -4.67 7.89 7.22
C ALA A 30 -4.00 8.62 6.04
N SER A 31 -3.15 9.60 6.35
CA SER A 31 -2.41 10.40 5.36
C SER A 31 -1.47 9.54 4.51
N ILE A 32 -0.77 8.58 5.12
CA ILE A 32 0.12 7.65 4.40
C ILE A 32 -0.67 6.79 3.42
N VAL A 33 -1.84 6.28 3.83
CA VAL A 33 -2.66 5.45 2.95
C VAL A 33 -3.21 6.26 1.78
N PHE A 34 -3.65 7.50 2.01
CA PHE A 34 -4.04 8.39 0.91
C PHE A 34 -2.90 8.66 -0.06
N ALA A 35 -1.68 8.90 0.44
CA ALA A 35 -0.51 9.08 -0.41
C ALA A 35 -0.25 7.84 -1.30
N ILE A 36 -0.41 6.63 -0.75
CA ILE A 36 -0.27 5.37 -1.52
C ILE A 36 -1.36 5.26 -2.59
N MET A 37 -2.62 5.59 -2.27
CA MET A 37 -3.72 5.58 -3.24
C MET A 37 -3.49 6.56 -4.40
N VAL A 38 -3.05 7.78 -4.10
CA VAL A 38 -2.71 8.80 -5.10
C VAL A 38 -1.53 8.33 -5.96
N LEU A 39 -0.49 7.78 -5.34
CA LEU A 39 0.68 7.26 -6.04
C LEU A 39 0.30 6.10 -6.98
N GLU A 40 -0.62 5.23 -6.58
CA GLU A 40 -1.13 4.16 -7.45
C GLU A 40 -1.92 4.69 -8.64
N GLY A 41 -2.81 5.64 -8.41
CA GLY A 41 -3.56 6.28 -9.50
C GLY A 41 -2.65 6.95 -10.51
N LEU A 42 -1.73 7.81 -10.04
CA LEU A 42 -0.78 8.53 -10.89
C LEU A 42 0.20 7.58 -11.59
N GLY A 43 0.77 6.64 -10.84
CA GLY A 43 1.74 5.67 -11.37
C GLY A 43 1.14 4.80 -12.47
N ARG A 44 -0.08 4.29 -12.29
CA ARG A 44 -0.78 3.51 -13.32
C ARG A 44 -1.26 4.34 -14.51
N SER A 45 -1.54 5.63 -14.30
CA SER A 45 -1.85 6.55 -15.40
C SER A 45 -0.66 6.77 -16.33
N LEU A 46 0.57 6.68 -15.82
CA LEU A 46 1.80 6.82 -16.61
C LEU A 46 2.28 5.47 -17.16
N ASP A 47 2.24 4.42 -16.34
CA ASP A 47 2.55 3.05 -16.73
C ASP A 47 1.45 2.08 -16.24
N PRO A 48 0.54 1.65 -17.13
CA PRO A 48 -0.53 0.71 -16.77
C PRO A 48 -0.01 -0.63 -16.21
N LYS A 49 1.26 -0.97 -16.49
CA LYS A 49 1.93 -2.18 -16.03
C LYS A 49 2.78 -1.96 -14.77
N LEU A 50 2.74 -0.79 -14.13
CA LEU A 50 3.37 -0.54 -12.83
C LEU A 50 2.73 -1.33 -11.69
N ASP A 51 3.53 -2.14 -10.99
CA ASP A 51 3.17 -2.76 -9.72
C ASP A 51 3.93 -2.05 -8.59
N ILE A 52 3.22 -1.25 -7.80
CA ILE A 52 3.83 -0.46 -6.72
C ILE A 52 4.35 -1.34 -5.59
N LEU A 53 3.72 -2.49 -5.31
CA LEU A 53 4.22 -3.37 -4.25
C LEU A 53 5.53 -4.01 -4.67
N GLU A 54 5.66 -4.42 -5.92
CA GLU A 54 6.92 -4.92 -6.48
C GLU A 54 8.02 -3.86 -6.38
N ALA A 55 7.73 -2.60 -6.74
CA ALA A 55 8.67 -1.50 -6.59
C ALA A 55 9.03 -1.18 -5.12
N ALA A 56 8.09 -1.41 -4.20
CA ALA A 56 8.28 -1.15 -2.78
C ALA A 56 9.01 -2.27 -2.02
N LYS A 57 9.09 -3.50 -2.58
CA LYS A 57 9.77 -4.67 -1.97
C LYS A 57 11.11 -4.36 -1.30
N PRO A 58 12.09 -3.67 -1.94
CA PRO A 58 13.38 -3.42 -1.31
C PRO A 58 13.30 -2.50 -0.09
N PHE A 59 12.24 -1.71 0.06
CA PHE A 59 12.01 -0.82 1.20
C PHE A 59 11.21 -1.50 2.29
N LEU A 60 10.27 -2.38 1.93
CA LEU A 60 9.42 -3.11 2.87
C LEU A 60 10.09 -4.36 3.46
N LEU A 61 10.94 -5.03 2.69
CA LEU A 61 11.57 -6.30 3.07
C LEU A 61 13.01 -6.14 3.59
N LYS A 62 13.62 -4.95 3.49
CA LYS A 62 14.82 -4.58 4.25
C LYS A 62 14.46 -4.31 5.72
N GLY A 63 13.97 -5.33 6.41
CA GLY A 63 14.02 -5.40 7.87
C GLY A 63 15.40 -5.87 8.35
N PRO A 64 15.71 -5.82 9.67
CA PRO A 64 17.05 -6.04 10.23
C PRO A 64 17.64 -7.46 10.03
N ALA A 65 16.99 -8.34 9.27
CA ALA A 65 17.46 -9.69 8.97
C ALA A 65 18.69 -9.76 8.05
N SER A 66 19.25 -8.61 7.61
CA SER A 66 20.51 -8.56 6.85
C SER A 66 21.67 -7.91 7.62
N SER A 67 21.61 -7.86 8.96
CA SER A 67 22.75 -7.47 9.82
C SER A 67 23.39 -8.69 10.50
N SER A 68 23.62 -9.76 9.74
CA SER A 68 24.52 -10.84 10.14
C SER A 68 25.55 -11.07 9.04
N ARG A 69 26.52 -10.18 8.99
CA ARG A 69 27.91 -10.46 8.63
C ARG A 69 28.80 -9.69 9.59
#